data_AF-A0A968VU42-F1
#
_entry.id   AF-A0A968VU42-F1
#
_cell.length_a   1.000
_cell.length_b   1.000
_cell.length_c   1.000
_cell.angle_alpha   90.00
_cell.angle_beta   90.00
_cell.angle_gamma   90.00
#
_symmetry.space_group_name_H-M   'P 1'
#
loop_
_entity.id
_entity.type
_entity.pdbx_description
1 polymer ?
#
loop_
_entity_poly.entity_id
_entity_poly.type
_entity_poly.pdbx_seq_one_letter_code
_entity_poly.pdbx_strand_id
1 'polypeptide(L)'
;MIPFSRPHIPAETLRYVKDSLESGRLSGDFEFTKLCHNWIEQNTGVAKALLTTSCTHALEMAALLGDIAPGDEVIMPSFTFSSSANAFVLRGAKIVFVDIRPDTMNIDESLVEEAITPKTRAIVPVHYAGVACEMDSLNKIASGHKLLV
;
A
#
# COMPACT_ATOMS: atom_id res chain seq x y z
N MET A 1 30.59 14.74 -0.81
CA MET A 1 29.80 13.51 -0.95
C MET A 1 28.37 13.91 -1.28
N ILE A 2 27.78 13.41 -2.37
CA ILE A 2 26.39 13.69 -2.77
C ILE A 2 25.56 12.45 -2.38
N PRO A 3 24.53 12.57 -1.52
CA PRO A 3 23.70 11.43 -1.12
C PRO A 3 22.70 11.06 -2.21
N PHE A 4 22.27 9.79 -2.25
CA PHE A 4 21.24 9.29 -3.18
C PHE A 4 19.86 9.92 -2.91
N SER A 5 19.48 10.09 -1.64
CA SER A 5 18.22 10.72 -1.23
C SER A 5 18.44 11.66 -0.05
N ARG A 6 17.69 12.76 -0.02
CA ARG A 6 17.65 13.71 1.09
C ARG A 6 16.18 14.05 1.36
N PRO A 7 15.71 13.90 2.61
CA PRO A 7 14.35 14.32 2.97
C PRO A 7 14.13 15.80 2.66
N HIS A 8 13.01 16.11 2.01
CA HIS A 8 12.55 17.48 1.90
C HIS A 8 11.97 17.91 3.25
N ILE A 9 12.48 19.01 3.81
CA ILE A 9 12.02 19.58 5.08
C ILE A 9 11.43 20.95 4.77
N PRO A 10 10.09 21.09 4.71
CA PRO A 10 9.42 22.39 4.54
C PRO A 10 9.82 23.39 5.64
N ALA A 11 9.76 24.69 5.32
CA ALA A 11 10.15 25.74 6.26
C ALA A 11 9.27 25.74 7.54
N GLU A 12 8.03 25.30 7.42
CA GLU A 12 7.02 25.27 8.46
C GLU A 12 7.13 24.04 9.37
N THR A 13 7.99 23.06 9.07
CA THR A 13 8.08 21.80 9.83
C THR A 13 8.30 22.05 11.32
N LEU A 14 9.25 22.92 11.69
CA LEU A 14 9.54 23.22 13.09
C LEU A 14 8.37 23.91 13.80
N ARG A 15 7.60 24.73 13.08
CA ARG A 15 6.40 25.37 13.61
C ARG A 15 5.34 24.30 13.94
N TYR A 16 5.02 23.40 13.02
CA TYR A 16 4.02 22.36 13.27
C TYR A 16 4.41 21.37 14.38
N VAL A 17 5.71 21.02 14.47
CA VAL A 17 6.21 20.21 15.59
C VAL A 17 6.02 20.94 16.92
N LYS A 18 6.36 22.24 16.96
CA LYS A 18 6.16 23.07 18.15
C LYS A 18 4.68 23.18 18.54
N ASP A 19 3.82 23.48 17.57
CA ASP A 19 2.37 23.61 17.78
C ASP A 19 1.79 22.30 18.37
N SER A 20 2.24 21.14 17.87
CA SER A 20 1.86 19.82 18.40
C SER A 20 2.30 19.64 19.86
N LEU A 21 3.55 19.99 20.19
CA LEU A 21 4.08 19.93 21.56
C LEU A 21 3.32 20.85 22.52
N GLU A 22 3.05 22.09 22.10
CA GLU A 22 2.34 23.07 22.92
C GLU A 22 0.86 22.72 23.13
N SER A 23 0.24 21.98 22.19
CA SER A 23 -1.14 21.50 22.33
C SER A 23 -1.32 20.47 23.47
N GLY A 24 -0.24 19.81 23.90
CA GLY A 24 -0.27 18.71 24.87
C GLY A 24 -0.95 17.42 24.35
N ARG A 25 -1.35 17.36 23.08
CA ARG A 25 -2.10 16.27 22.45
C ARG A 25 -1.24 15.50 21.47
N LEU A 26 -0.37 14.64 21.99
CA LEU A 26 0.69 13.97 21.22
C LEU A 26 0.37 12.56 20.71
N SER A 27 -0.75 11.96 21.13
CA SER A 27 -1.18 10.67 20.61
C SER A 27 -1.87 10.80 19.24
N GLY A 28 -2.21 9.65 18.63
CA GLY A 28 -3.00 9.62 17.40
C GLY A 28 -4.38 10.29 17.54
N ASP A 29 -5.01 10.52 16.39
CA ASP A 29 -6.40 11.01 16.21
C ASP A 29 -6.72 12.41 16.77
N PHE A 30 -5.68 13.18 17.08
CA PHE A 30 -5.81 14.60 17.38
C PHE A 30 -5.72 15.48 16.13
N GLU A 31 -5.54 16.78 16.34
CA GLU A 31 -5.68 17.83 15.33
C GLU A 31 -4.89 17.55 14.05
N PHE A 32 -3.57 17.34 14.16
CA PHE A 32 -2.73 17.12 12.98
C PHE A 32 -3.06 15.82 12.24
N THR A 33 -3.47 14.76 12.96
CA THR A 33 -3.96 13.54 12.32
C THR A 33 -5.21 13.82 11.49
N LYS A 34 -6.19 14.56 12.04
CA LYS A 34 -7.42 14.93 11.33
C LYS A 34 -7.16 15.85 10.13
N LEU A 35 -6.25 16.80 10.27
CA LEU A 35 -5.84 17.68 9.17
C LEU A 35 -5.26 16.86 8.01
N CYS A 36 -4.37 15.91 8.30
CA CYS A 36 -3.82 15.01 7.29
C CYS A 36 -4.88 14.09 6.68
N HIS A 37 -5.78 13.50 7.48
CA HIS A 37 -6.89 12.67 6.96
C HIS A 37 -7.73 13.46 5.96
N ASN A 38 -8.20 14.63 6.37
CA ASN A 38 -9.05 15.48 5.53
C ASN A 38 -8.33 15.89 4.25
N TRP A 39 -7.05 16.27 4.34
CA TRP A 39 -6.28 16.65 3.17
C TRP A 39 -6.15 15.48 2.18
N ILE A 40 -5.82 14.27 2.67
CA ILE A 40 -5.71 13.09 1.80
C ILE A 40 -7.05 12.78 1.14
N GLU A 41 -8.14 12.70 1.91
CA GLU A 41 -9.50 12.42 1.41
C GLU A 41 -9.92 13.40 0.31
N GLN A 42 -9.65 14.70 0.49
CA GLN A 42 -9.98 15.72 -0.50
C GLN A 42 -9.12 15.67 -1.76
N ASN A 43 -7.84 15.29 -1.66
CA ASN A 43 -6.91 15.31 -2.78
C ASN A 43 -6.87 14.01 -3.57
N THR A 44 -7.27 12.87 -2.98
CA THR A 44 -7.25 11.56 -3.65
C THR A 44 -8.65 11.01 -3.93
N GLY A 45 -9.69 11.56 -3.28
CA GLY A 45 -11.08 11.09 -3.44
C GLY A 45 -11.39 9.77 -2.73
N VAL A 46 -10.49 9.28 -1.87
CA VAL A 46 -10.76 8.08 -1.06
C VAL A 46 -11.87 8.33 -0.05
N ALA A 47 -12.66 7.29 0.25
CA ALA A 47 -13.74 7.39 1.23
C ALA A 47 -13.25 7.68 2.65
N LYS A 48 -12.05 7.20 2.99
CA LYS A 48 -11.42 7.45 4.29
C LYS A 48 -9.91 7.35 4.19
N ALA A 49 -9.20 8.27 4.85
CA ALA A 49 -7.77 8.18 5.10
C ALA A 49 -7.52 7.84 6.57
N LEU A 50 -6.58 6.91 6.82
CA LEU A 50 -6.16 6.50 8.16
C LEU A 50 -4.63 6.54 8.22
N LEU A 51 -4.08 7.24 9.20
CA LEU A 51 -2.63 7.34 9.36
C LEU A 51 -2.15 6.18 10.22
N THR A 52 -1.15 5.46 9.70
CA THR A 52 -0.42 4.43 10.43
C THR A 52 1.00 4.91 10.71
N THR A 53 1.74 4.18 11.53
CA THR A 53 3.13 4.54 11.85
C THR A 53 4.14 4.11 10.77
N SER A 54 3.70 3.33 9.77
CA SER A 54 4.51 2.92 8.62
C SER A 54 3.60 2.36 7.51
N CYS A 55 4.12 2.32 6.28
CA CYS A 55 3.45 1.61 5.18
C CYS A 55 3.33 0.10 5.46
N THR A 56 4.31 -0.49 6.17
CA THR A 56 4.24 -1.90 6.63
C THR A 56 3.00 -2.15 7.50
N HIS A 57 2.74 -1.30 8.49
CA HIS A 57 1.52 -1.43 9.31
C HIS A 57 0.24 -1.17 8.51
N ALA A 58 0.28 -0.29 7.50
CA ALA A 58 -0.87 -0.09 6.61
C ALA A 58 -1.18 -1.37 5.80
N LEU A 59 -0.15 -2.04 5.27
CA LEU A 59 -0.31 -3.31 4.56
C LEU A 59 -0.80 -4.44 5.48
N GLU A 60 -0.26 -4.54 6.70
CA GLU A 60 -0.72 -5.52 7.70
C GLU A 60 -2.18 -5.27 8.11
N MET A 61 -2.56 -4.00 8.28
CA MET A 61 -3.95 -3.60 8.52
C MET A 61 -4.85 -3.94 7.34
N ALA A 62 -4.40 -3.72 6.10
CA ALA A 62 -5.15 -4.07 4.89
C ALA A 62 -5.34 -5.58 4.76
N ALA A 63 -4.30 -6.38 5.03
CA ALA A 63 -4.39 -7.84 5.03
C ALA A 63 -5.36 -8.35 6.11
N LEU A 64 -5.38 -7.73 7.29
CA LEU A 64 -6.36 -8.04 8.34
C LEU A 64 -7.79 -7.65 7.94
N LEU A 65 -7.98 -6.46 7.34
CA LEU A 65 -9.27 -5.97 6.90
C LEU A 65 -9.85 -6.79 5.73
N GLY A 66 -8.98 -7.26 4.83
CA GLY A 66 -9.32 -8.17 3.75
C GLY A 66 -9.61 -9.60 4.17
N ASP A 67 -9.65 -9.87 5.49
CA ASP A 67 -9.89 -11.18 6.11
C ASP A 67 -8.98 -12.29 5.56
N ILE A 68 -7.73 -11.93 5.25
CA ILE A 68 -6.74 -12.89 4.75
C ILE A 68 -6.44 -13.90 5.84
N ALA A 69 -6.52 -15.19 5.48
CA ALA A 69 -6.41 -16.31 6.39
C ALA A 69 -5.37 -17.36 5.94
N PRO A 70 -4.97 -18.28 6.82
CA PRO A 70 -4.08 -19.36 6.47
C PRO A 70 -4.57 -20.19 5.28
N GLY A 71 -3.73 -20.34 4.26
CA GLY A 71 -4.03 -21.10 3.04
C GLY A 71 -4.62 -20.30 1.89
N ASP A 72 -4.96 -19.02 2.09
CA ASP A 72 -5.28 -18.10 1.00
C ASP A 72 -4.03 -17.79 0.15
N GLU A 73 -4.25 -17.44 -1.10
CA GLU A 73 -3.20 -17.01 -2.03
C GLU A 73 -3.32 -15.52 -2.35
N VAL A 74 -2.17 -14.83 -2.34
CA VAL A 74 -2.05 -13.41 -2.64
C VAL A 74 -1.04 -13.22 -3.76
N ILE A 75 -1.49 -12.62 -4.87
CA ILE A 75 -0.67 -12.38 -6.06
C ILE A 75 0.05 -11.04 -5.91
N MET A 76 1.36 -10.99 -6.16
CA MET A 76 2.15 -9.75 -6.15
C MET A 76 3.43 -9.90 -6.98
N PRO A 77 4.12 -8.80 -7.36
CA PRO A 77 5.42 -8.92 -8.02
C PRO A 77 6.50 -9.41 -7.06
N SER A 78 7.44 -10.22 -7.56
CA SER A 78 8.67 -10.57 -6.80
C SER A 78 9.61 -9.37 -6.65
N PHE A 79 9.60 -8.46 -7.63
CA PHE A 79 10.35 -7.22 -7.59
C PHE A 79 9.62 -6.15 -6.78
N THR A 80 9.74 -6.22 -5.46
CA THR A 80 9.14 -5.27 -4.52
C THR A 80 9.93 -5.17 -3.22
N PHE A 81 9.52 -4.28 -2.32
CA PHE A 81 9.99 -4.25 -0.94
C PHE A 81 9.39 -5.41 -0.13
N SER A 82 10.18 -6.03 0.76
CA SER A 82 9.78 -7.24 1.48
C SER A 82 8.51 -7.09 2.32
N SER A 83 8.19 -5.88 2.79
CA SER A 83 6.94 -5.63 3.52
C SER A 83 5.67 -5.93 2.70
N SER A 84 5.72 -5.86 1.37
CA SER A 84 4.61 -6.27 0.51
C SER A 84 4.22 -7.73 0.73
N ALA A 85 5.20 -8.63 0.87
CA ALA A 85 4.95 -10.04 1.13
C ALA A 85 4.68 -10.31 2.62
N ASN A 86 5.50 -9.73 3.50
CA ASN A 86 5.44 -9.99 4.95
C ASN A 86 4.05 -9.72 5.54
N ALA A 87 3.39 -8.64 5.11
CA ALA A 87 2.08 -8.27 5.62
C ALA A 87 1.03 -9.38 5.46
N PHE A 88 1.08 -10.13 4.36
CA PHE A 88 0.14 -11.22 4.07
C PHE A 88 0.63 -12.57 4.60
N VAL A 89 1.95 -12.82 4.58
CA VAL A 89 2.54 -14.02 5.20
C VAL A 89 2.28 -14.05 6.72
N LEU A 90 2.29 -12.90 7.39
CA LEU A 90 1.92 -12.78 8.81
C LEU A 90 0.48 -13.22 9.09
N ARG A 91 -0.39 -13.22 8.07
CA ARG A 91 -1.77 -13.74 8.14
C ARG A 91 -1.88 -15.22 7.78
N GLY A 92 -0.77 -15.86 7.38
CA GLY A 92 -0.72 -17.25 6.94
C GLY A 92 -0.97 -17.46 5.45
N ALA A 93 -1.03 -16.39 4.66
CA ALA A 93 -1.23 -16.50 3.21
C ALA A 93 0.02 -17.06 2.52
N LYS A 94 -0.21 -17.77 1.42
CA LYS A 94 0.81 -18.16 0.46
C LYS A 94 0.95 -17.07 -0.59
N ILE A 95 2.18 -16.59 -0.82
CA ILE A 95 2.44 -15.60 -1.86
C ILE A 95 2.61 -16.31 -3.21
N VAL A 96 1.93 -15.80 -4.23
CA VAL A 96 2.06 -16.22 -5.62
C VAL A 96 2.71 -15.09 -6.39
N PHE A 97 3.98 -15.26 -6.73
CA PHE A 97 4.72 -14.23 -7.46
C PHE A 97 4.39 -14.26 -8.94
N VAL A 98 4.14 -13.08 -9.51
CA VAL A 98 4.02 -12.84 -10.95
C VAL A 98 5.18 -11.95 -11.40
N ASP A 99 5.65 -12.16 -12.62
CA ASP A 99 6.78 -11.41 -13.17
C ASP A 99 6.41 -9.95 -13.45
N ILE A 100 7.41 -9.13 -13.72
CA ILE A 100 7.27 -7.71 -14.02
C ILE A 100 7.50 -7.41 -15.50
N ARG A 101 6.95 -6.30 -15.99
CA ARG A 101 7.29 -5.76 -17.31
C ARG A 101 8.65 -5.05 -17.24
N PRO A 102 9.57 -5.27 -18.19
CA PRO A 102 10.91 -4.68 -18.15
C PRO A 102 10.94 -3.16 -18.43
N ASP A 103 9.86 -2.60 -18.99
CA ASP A 103 9.76 -1.17 -19.33
C ASP A 103 9.40 -0.28 -18.13
N THR A 104 8.68 -0.84 -17.16
CA THR A 104 8.09 -0.12 -16.02
C THR A 104 8.50 -0.72 -14.67
N MET A 105 8.97 -1.97 -14.67
CA MET A 105 9.25 -2.79 -13.49
C MET A 105 8.02 -3.03 -12.60
N ASN A 106 6.83 -2.70 -13.09
CA ASN A 106 5.55 -3.03 -12.48
C ASN A 106 5.16 -4.47 -12.82
N ILE A 107 4.29 -5.07 -12.00
CA ILE A 107 3.71 -6.40 -12.27
C ILE A 107 3.15 -6.46 -13.70
N ASP A 108 3.47 -7.53 -14.42
CA ASP A 108 2.94 -7.76 -15.77
C ASP A 108 1.49 -8.22 -15.67
N GLU A 109 0.57 -7.30 -15.95
CA GLU A 109 -0.86 -7.52 -15.89
C GLU A 109 -1.34 -8.65 -16.81
N SER A 110 -0.61 -8.96 -17.88
CA SER A 110 -0.96 -10.03 -18.82
C SER A 110 -0.71 -11.44 -18.26
N LEU A 111 0.11 -11.55 -17.20
CA LEU A 111 0.46 -12.81 -16.56
C LEU A 111 -0.36 -13.08 -15.29
N VAL A 112 -1.14 -12.10 -14.82
CA VAL A 112 -1.86 -12.20 -13.54
C VAL A 112 -2.99 -13.22 -13.59
N GLU A 113 -3.77 -13.25 -14.67
CA GLU A 113 -4.95 -14.12 -14.77
C GLU A 113 -4.57 -15.61 -14.71
N GLU A 114 -3.44 -16.01 -15.29
CA GLU A 114 -2.93 -17.38 -15.26
C GLU A 114 -2.48 -17.83 -13.86
N ALA A 115 -2.14 -16.90 -12.98
CA ALA A 115 -1.72 -17.17 -11.61
C ALA A 115 -2.90 -17.33 -10.63
N ILE A 116 -4.14 -17.07 -11.07
CA ILE A 116 -5.33 -17.15 -10.22
C ILE A 116 -5.73 -18.61 -9.99
N THR A 117 -6.03 -18.94 -8.73
CA THR A 117 -6.57 -20.23 -8.30
C THR A 117 -7.84 -20.01 -7.46
N PRO A 118 -8.60 -21.08 -7.12
CA PRO A 118 -9.71 -20.96 -6.17
C PRO A 118 -9.32 -20.45 -4.77
N LYS A 119 -8.03 -20.45 -4.44
CA LYS A 119 -7.48 -19.94 -3.17
C LYS A 119 -7.08 -18.46 -3.25
N THR A 120 -7.03 -17.87 -4.44
CA THR A 120 -6.65 -16.46 -4.59
C THR A 120 -7.68 -15.56 -3.91
N ARG A 121 -7.21 -14.57 -3.16
CA ARG A 121 -8.05 -13.57 -2.49
C ARG A 121 -7.74 -12.14 -2.88
N ALA A 122 -6.48 -11.85 -3.19
CA ALA A 122 -6.05 -10.50 -3.49
C ALA A 122 -4.93 -10.45 -4.54
N ILE A 123 -4.87 -9.33 -5.25
CA ILE A 123 -3.77 -8.92 -6.12
C ILE A 123 -3.17 -7.67 -5.49
N VAL A 124 -1.87 -7.63 -5.23
CA VAL A 124 -1.19 -6.49 -4.59
C VAL A 124 -0.24 -5.85 -5.60
N PRO A 125 -0.71 -4.86 -6.38
CA PRO A 125 0.14 -4.12 -7.29
C PRO A 125 1.12 -3.21 -6.53
N VAL A 126 2.29 -2.99 -7.13
CA VAL A 126 3.33 -2.10 -6.59
C VAL A 126 3.66 -1.07 -7.65
N HIS A 127 3.33 0.19 -7.40
CA HIS A 127 3.62 1.31 -8.30
C HIS A 127 5.08 1.72 -8.20
N TYR A 128 5.93 1.02 -8.95
CA TYR A 128 7.37 1.17 -8.89
C TYR A 128 7.80 2.56 -9.36
N ALA A 129 8.75 3.17 -8.63
CA ALA A 129 9.27 4.52 -8.91
C ALA A 129 8.20 5.62 -9.04
N GLY A 130 6.99 5.42 -8.50
CA GLY A 130 5.86 6.34 -8.63
C GLY A 130 5.12 6.25 -9.97
N VAL A 131 5.42 5.25 -10.80
CA VAL A 131 4.70 4.96 -12.05
C VAL A 131 3.58 3.98 -11.73
N ALA A 132 2.34 4.34 -12.05
CA ALA A 132 1.18 3.49 -11.83
C ALA A 132 1.26 2.19 -12.65
N CYS A 133 0.72 1.10 -12.08
CA CYS A 133 0.48 -0.14 -12.83
C CYS A 133 -0.68 0.07 -13.82
N GLU A 134 -0.90 -0.88 -14.73
CA GLU A 134 -2.10 -0.94 -15.57
C GLU A 134 -3.35 -1.27 -14.75
N MET A 135 -3.79 -0.32 -13.93
CA MET A 135 -4.85 -0.53 -12.93
C MET A 135 -6.20 -0.88 -13.55
N ASP A 136 -6.51 -0.37 -14.75
CA ASP A 136 -7.75 -0.73 -15.45
C ASP A 136 -7.78 -2.23 -15.78
N SER A 137 -6.66 -2.78 -16.25
CA SER A 137 -6.51 -4.20 -16.54
C SER A 137 -6.59 -5.05 -15.27
N LEU A 138 -5.84 -4.66 -14.23
CA LEU A 138 -5.82 -5.37 -12.95
C LEU A 138 -7.19 -5.37 -12.26
N ASN A 139 -7.87 -4.22 -12.23
CA ASN A 139 -9.21 -4.10 -11.65
C ASN A 139 -10.26 -4.90 -12.43
N LYS A 140 -10.12 -4.97 -13.76
CA LYS A 140 -11.00 -5.80 -14.60
C LYS A 140 -10.82 -7.29 -14.28
N ILE A 141 -9.59 -7.77 -14.18
CA ILE A 141 -9.27 -9.15 -13.79
C ILE A 141 -9.84 -9.41 -12.37
N ALA A 142 -9.51 -8.57 -11.40
CA ALA A 142 -9.95 -8.73 -10.02
C ALA A 142 -11.47 -8.78 -9.89
N SER A 143 -12.20 -7.89 -10.59
CA SER A 143 -13.66 -7.87 -10.60
C SER A 143 -14.27 -9.15 -11.15
N GLY A 144 -13.70 -9.70 -12.24
CA GLY A 144 -14.15 -10.96 -12.84
C GLY A 144 -14.00 -12.16 -11.89
N HIS A 145 -13.01 -12.12 -11.00
CA HIS A 145 -12.70 -13.19 -10.05
C HIS A 145 -13.12 -12.88 -8.59
N LYS A 146 -13.75 -11.73 -8.32
CA LYS A 146 -14.12 -11.25 -6.98
C LYS A 146 -12.93 -11.16 -6.01
N LEU A 147 -11.79 -10.67 -6.51
CA LEU A 147 -10.57 -10.48 -5.74
C LEU A 147 -10.47 -9.05 -5.21
N LEU A 148 -9.79 -8.88 -4.09
CA LEU A 148 -9.36 -7.58 -3.58
C LEU A 148 -8.14 -7.07 -4.38
N VAL A 149 -7.98 -5.75 -4.46
CA VAL A 149 -6.81 -5.07 -5.03
C VAL A 149 -6.29 -4.03 -4.04
#